data_AF-A0A4Y9Z0M0-F1
#
_entry.id   AF-A0A4Y9Z0M0-F1
#
_cell.length_a   1.000
_cell.length_b   1.000
_cell.length_c   1.000
_cell.angle_alpha   90.00
_cell.angle_beta   90.00
_cell.angle_gamma   90.00
#
_symmetry.space_group_name_H-M   'P 1'
#
loop_
_entity.id
_entity.type
_entity.pdbx_description
1 polymer ?
#
loop_
_entity_poly.entity_id
_entity_poly.type
_entity_poly.pdbx_seq_one_letter_code
_entity_poly.pdbx_strand_id
1 'polypeptide(L)'
;MCHCTGQFAARGYDFDTNAALRHLRLTVCIDPSELGGDWLELVATLRAAFSTIRSHNLERITVDIGIELGQADRLDEDMLVPPREELVPDTEELHSVMVLPYFYALQHVVVGMEVRYNQEWHSSEEGVHDAVQALLVPVCRQSFAPWLDRGIVNIFCTASTTGGINL
;
A
#
# COMPACT_ATOMS: atom_id res chain seq x y z
N MET A 1 -25.76 5.18 7.36
CA MET A 1 -25.23 3.87 7.78
C MET A 1 -25.16 2.97 6.55
N CYS A 2 -24.04 3.02 5.84
CA CYS A 2 -23.78 2.09 4.73
C CYS A 2 -22.82 1.03 5.26
N HIS A 3 -23.29 -0.21 5.27
CA HIS A 3 -22.46 -1.39 5.49
C HIS A 3 -21.55 -1.55 4.27
N CYS A 4 -20.29 -1.12 4.37
CA CYS A 4 -19.25 -1.62 3.48
C CYS A 4 -18.68 -2.90 4.09
N THR A 5 -19.43 -4.00 3.95
CA THR A 5 -18.89 -5.34 4.17
C THR A 5 -18.07 -5.71 2.93
N GLY A 6 -16.90 -5.07 2.80
CA GLY A 6 -15.88 -5.44 1.83
C GLY A 6 -14.97 -6.49 2.45
N GLN A 7 -15.45 -7.73 2.50
CA GLN A 7 -14.65 -8.89 2.87
C GLN A 7 -13.55 -9.08 1.81
N PHE A 8 -12.33 -8.59 2.05
CA PHE A 8 -11.17 -9.02 1.27
C PHE A 8 -10.54 -10.20 1.98
N ALA A 9 -11.15 -11.37 1.80
CA ALA A 9 -10.42 -12.60 1.95
C ALA A 9 -9.21 -12.51 1.03
N ALA A 10 -8.01 -12.61 1.58
CA ALA A 10 -6.81 -13.02 0.86
C ALA A 10 -7.08 -14.39 0.23
N ARG A 11 -7.82 -14.41 -0.88
CA ARG A 11 -7.96 -15.59 -1.74
C ARG A 11 -6.59 -15.77 -2.33
N GLY A 12 -5.87 -16.76 -1.79
CA GLY A 12 -4.52 -17.13 -2.21
C GLY A 12 -4.42 -17.11 -3.73
N TYR A 13 -3.65 -16.16 -4.24
CA TYR A 13 -3.24 -16.17 -5.61
C TYR A 13 -2.20 -17.27 -5.75
N ASP A 14 -2.62 -18.48 -6.11
CA ASP A 14 -1.72 -19.58 -6.38
C ASP A 14 -1.13 -19.39 -7.79
N PHE A 15 -0.07 -18.59 -7.89
CA PHE A 15 0.70 -18.43 -9.13
C PHE A 15 1.68 -19.60 -9.28
N ASP A 16 1.15 -20.82 -9.26
CA ASP A 16 1.94 -22.03 -9.39
C ASP A 16 2.52 -22.07 -10.82
N THR A 17 3.75 -21.57 -10.96
CA THR A 17 4.57 -21.53 -12.19
C THR A 17 3.99 -20.75 -13.39
N ASN A 18 3.51 -19.51 -13.20
CA ASN A 18 3.29 -18.63 -14.35
C ASN A 18 4.62 -18.01 -14.84
N ALA A 19 5.44 -18.82 -15.52
CA ALA A 19 6.74 -18.42 -16.05
C ALA A 19 6.66 -17.27 -17.08
N ALA A 20 5.46 -16.95 -17.58
CA ALA A 20 5.23 -15.84 -18.51
C ALA A 20 4.85 -14.53 -17.81
N LEU A 21 4.64 -14.53 -16.50
CA LEU A 21 4.25 -13.33 -15.77
C LEU A 21 5.40 -12.31 -15.75
N ARG A 22 5.26 -11.26 -16.57
CA ARG A 22 6.22 -10.14 -16.66
C ARG A 22 5.79 -8.90 -15.88
N HIS A 23 4.49 -8.73 -15.69
CA HIS A 23 3.91 -7.56 -15.05
C HIS A 23 2.88 -8.01 -14.02
N LEU A 24 2.99 -7.49 -12.80
CA LEU A 24 2.02 -7.71 -11.74
C LEU A 24 1.46 -6.37 -11.27
N ARG A 25 0.15 -6.33 -11.04
CA ARG A 25 -0.52 -5.21 -10.38
C ARG A 25 -1.23 -5.72 -9.13
N LEU A 26 -0.98 -5.08 -8.00
CA LEU A 26 -1.59 -5.34 -6.71
C LEU A 26 -2.34 -4.09 -6.28
N THR A 27 -3.50 -4.27 -5.67
CA THR A 27 -4.27 -3.19 -5.07
C THR A 27 -4.50 -3.55 -3.61
N VAL A 28 -4.14 -2.63 -2.72
CA VAL A 28 -4.31 -2.75 -1.27
C VAL A 28 -5.15 -1.57 -0.82
N CYS A 29 -6.23 -1.83 -0.09
CA CYS A 29 -7.02 -0.78 0.54
C CYS A 29 -6.67 -0.76 2.02
N ILE A 30 -6.39 0.43 2.55
CA ILE A 30 -6.11 0.63 3.98
C ILE A 30 -7.32 1.32 4.59
N ASP A 31 -7.81 0.78 5.71
CA ASP A 31 -8.86 1.43 6.48
C ASP A 31 -8.29 2.69 7.16
N PRO A 32 -8.94 3.86 7.04
CA PRO A 32 -8.48 5.08 7.71
C PRO A 32 -8.25 4.95 9.21
N SER A 33 -9.00 4.07 9.88
CA SER A 33 -8.85 3.82 11.32
C SER A 33 -7.55 3.10 11.68
N GLU A 34 -6.87 2.51 10.70
CA GLU A 34 -5.55 1.89 10.85
C GLU A 34 -4.42 2.89 10.61
N LEU A 35 -4.72 4.11 10.14
CA LEU A 35 -3.75 5.19 10.00
C LEU A 35 -3.29 5.64 11.40
N GLY A 36 -2.03 5.34 11.74
CA GLY A 36 -1.46 5.56 13.07
C GLY A 36 -1.40 4.29 13.94
N GLY A 37 -1.91 3.17 13.43
CA GLY A 37 -1.86 1.85 14.05
C GLY A 37 -0.73 0.95 13.52
N ASP A 38 -0.89 -0.35 13.77
CA ASP A 38 0.07 -1.39 13.42
C ASP A 38 -0.02 -1.68 11.91
N TRP A 39 0.91 -1.13 11.11
CA TRP A 39 1.02 -1.29 9.64
C TRP A 39 1.21 -2.74 9.17
N LEU A 40 1.08 -3.69 10.08
CA LEU A 40 1.23 -5.12 9.86
C LEU A 40 0.25 -5.64 8.82
N GLU A 41 -0.95 -5.07 8.68
CA GLU A 41 -1.89 -5.56 7.66
C GLU A 41 -1.37 -5.31 6.24
N LEU A 42 -0.81 -4.11 5.97
CA LEU A 42 -0.16 -3.82 4.71
C LEU A 42 1.03 -4.76 4.48
N VAL A 43 1.91 -4.89 5.48
CA VAL A 43 3.12 -5.73 5.40
C VAL A 43 2.75 -7.21 5.20
N ALA A 44 1.77 -7.72 5.94
CA ALA A 44 1.29 -9.09 5.85
C ALA A 44 0.63 -9.35 4.49
N THR A 45 -0.14 -8.39 3.96
CA THR A 45 -0.75 -8.48 2.63
C THR A 45 0.31 -8.54 1.54
N LEU A 46 1.31 -7.66 1.60
CA LEU A 46 2.44 -7.65 0.67
C LEU A 46 3.24 -8.95 0.77
N ARG A 47 3.53 -9.42 1.98
CA ARG A 47 4.25 -10.68 2.22
C ARG A 47 3.48 -11.85 1.63
N ALA A 48 2.19 -11.96 1.93
CA ALA A 48 1.33 -13.01 1.39
C ALA A 48 1.33 -12.98 -0.14
N ALA A 49 1.12 -11.81 -0.76
CA ALA A 49 1.11 -11.66 -2.21
C ALA A 49 2.46 -12.00 -2.85
N PHE A 50 3.58 -11.48 -2.32
CA PHE A 50 4.90 -11.76 -2.89
C PHE A 50 5.34 -13.20 -2.66
N SER A 51 4.92 -13.82 -1.55
CA SER A 51 5.25 -15.20 -1.22
C SER A 51 4.65 -16.20 -2.18
N THR A 52 3.62 -15.85 -2.95
CA THR A 52 3.03 -16.75 -3.96
C THR A 52 3.61 -16.58 -5.36
N ILE A 53 4.41 -15.53 -5.59
CA ILE A 53 4.98 -15.25 -6.91
C ILE A 53 6.13 -16.22 -7.19
N ARG A 54 6.03 -16.98 -8.28
CA ARG A 54 7.07 -17.90 -8.77
C ARG A 54 7.41 -17.65 -10.24
N SER A 55 7.71 -16.40 -10.59
CA SER A 55 8.11 -16.01 -11.96
C SER A 55 9.50 -15.39 -11.97
N HIS A 56 10.44 -16.01 -12.70
CA HIS A 56 11.79 -15.46 -12.95
C HIS A 56 11.81 -14.39 -14.05
N ASN A 57 10.69 -14.15 -14.72
CA ASN A 57 10.58 -13.18 -15.80
C ASN A 57 9.79 -11.93 -15.37
N LEU A 58 9.52 -11.78 -14.06
CA LEU A 58 8.79 -10.63 -13.55
C LEU A 58 9.68 -9.38 -13.64
N GLU A 59 9.32 -8.48 -14.55
CA GLU A 59 10.06 -7.25 -14.86
C GLU A 59 9.48 -6.05 -14.10
N ARG A 60 8.16 -6.04 -13.84
CA ARG A 60 7.48 -4.94 -13.18
C ARG A 60 6.43 -5.36 -12.15
N ILE A 61 6.41 -4.67 -11.02
CA ILE A 61 5.32 -4.69 -10.04
C ILE A 61 4.73 -3.29 -9.91
N THR A 62 3.41 -3.18 -9.89
CA THR A 62 2.69 -1.98 -9.50
C THR A 62 1.85 -2.30 -8.27
N VAL A 63 1.99 -1.52 -7.20
CA VAL A 63 1.22 -1.61 -5.98
C VAL A 63 0.43 -0.32 -5.85
N ASP A 64 -0.88 -0.41 -5.91
CA ASP A 64 -1.79 0.72 -5.68
C ASP A 64 -2.34 0.61 -4.26
N ILE A 65 -2.07 1.60 -3.43
CA ILE A 65 -2.53 1.69 -2.04
C ILE A 65 -3.65 2.74 -2.01
N GLY A 66 -4.88 2.31 -1.76
CA GLY A 66 -6.04 3.19 -1.65
C GLY A 66 -6.39 3.47 -0.20
N ILE A 67 -6.64 4.73 0.13
CA ILE A 67 -7.25 5.17 1.39
C ILE A 67 -8.52 5.93 1.05
N GLU A 68 -9.64 5.60 1.69
CA GLU A 68 -10.91 6.31 1.52
C GLU A 68 -11.32 6.95 2.84
N LEU A 69 -11.20 8.26 2.95
CA LEU A 69 -11.54 9.05 4.13
C LEU A 69 -13.02 9.45 4.08
N GLY A 70 -13.84 8.87 4.96
CA GLY A 70 -15.25 9.17 5.12
C GLY A 70 -15.52 10.44 5.93
N GLN A 71 -16.80 10.85 6.02
CA GLN A 71 -17.21 12.04 6.80
C GLN A 71 -17.03 11.89 8.32
N ALA A 72 -17.09 10.66 8.83
CA ALA A 72 -16.92 10.38 10.25
C ALA A 72 -15.44 10.31 10.66
N ASP A 73 -14.55 10.14 9.69
CA ASP A 73 -13.13 9.91 9.90
C ASP A 73 -12.42 11.25 10.01
N ARG A 74 -12.83 12.12 10.95
CA ARG A 74 -11.99 13.26 11.31
C ARG A 74 -10.65 12.71 11.73
N LEU A 75 -9.69 12.73 10.81
CA LEU A 75 -8.28 12.49 11.10
C LEU A 75 -7.91 13.61 12.07
N ASP A 76 -7.99 13.32 13.36
CA ASP A 76 -7.35 14.17 14.35
C ASP A 76 -5.88 14.21 13.95
N GLU A 77 -5.32 15.41 13.83
CA GLU A 77 -3.89 15.57 13.49
C GLU A 77 -3.01 14.79 14.50
N ASP A 78 -3.52 14.59 15.72
CA ASP A 78 -2.94 13.78 16.79
C ASP A 78 -2.98 12.26 16.54
N MET A 79 -3.75 11.78 15.56
CA MET A 79 -3.76 10.36 15.11
C MET A 79 -2.75 10.10 13.99
N LEU A 80 -2.30 11.14 13.29
CA LEU A 80 -1.32 11.05 12.21
C LEU A 80 0.13 11.11 12.77
N VAL A 81 0.36 10.40 13.88
CA VAL A 81 1.70 10.26 14.43
C VAL A 81 2.43 9.22 13.57
N PRO A 82 3.57 9.58 12.94
CA PRO A 82 4.36 8.59 12.22
C PRO A 82 4.67 7.42 13.16
N PRO A 83 4.60 6.17 12.66
CA PRO A 83 4.88 5.02 13.50
C PRO A 83 6.24 5.22 14.19
N ARG A 84 6.26 5.05 15.51
CA ARG A 84 7.53 4.96 16.25
C ARG A 84 8.30 3.80 15.62
N GLU A 85 9.60 3.99 15.42
CA GLU A 85 10.51 3.23 14.55
C GLU A 85 10.63 1.70 14.79
N GLU A 86 9.72 1.06 15.53
CA GLU A 86 9.73 -0.36 15.89
C GLU A 86 8.83 -1.24 14.99
N LEU A 87 8.83 -1.04 13.67
CA LEU A 87 8.26 -2.01 12.71
C LEU A 87 9.30 -3.10 12.38
N VAL A 88 9.64 -3.98 13.34
CA VAL A 88 10.87 -4.80 13.21
C VAL A 88 10.65 -6.25 12.76
N PRO A 89 9.70 -7.06 13.30
CA PRO A 89 9.65 -8.49 12.94
C PRO A 89 8.99 -8.78 11.57
N ASP A 90 7.78 -8.30 11.33
CA ASP A 90 7.04 -8.64 10.10
C ASP A 90 7.66 -8.04 8.83
N THR A 91 8.35 -6.91 8.99
CA THR A 91 9.11 -6.27 7.92
C THR A 91 10.29 -7.15 7.47
N GLU A 92 11.00 -7.79 8.40
CA GLU A 92 12.11 -8.70 8.07
C GLU A 92 11.62 -9.91 7.27
N GLU A 93 10.45 -10.46 7.64
CA GLU A 93 9.86 -11.57 6.90
C GLU A 93 9.44 -11.16 5.48
N LEU A 94 8.83 -9.98 5.31
CA LEU A 94 8.57 -9.42 3.98
C LEU A 94 9.86 -9.26 3.17
N HIS A 95 10.91 -8.72 3.78
CA HIS A 95 12.21 -8.51 3.12
C HIS A 95 12.83 -9.83 2.67
N SER A 96 12.71 -10.88 3.47
CA SER A 96 13.21 -12.22 3.11
C SER A 96 12.55 -12.76 1.83
N VAL A 97 11.27 -12.46 1.60
CA VAL A 97 10.54 -12.83 0.38
C VAL A 97 11.00 -11.98 -0.80
N MET A 98 11.20 -10.68 -0.60
CA MET A 98 11.59 -9.74 -1.65
C MET A 98 12.98 -9.99 -2.24
N VAL A 99 13.88 -10.62 -1.49
CA VAL A 99 15.24 -10.97 -1.94
C VAL A 99 15.33 -12.34 -2.61
N LEU A 100 14.20 -13.06 -2.74
CA LEU A 100 14.19 -14.36 -3.40
C LEU A 100 14.62 -14.27 -4.88
N PRO A 101 15.24 -15.32 -5.44
CA PRO A 101 15.77 -15.33 -6.82
C PRO A 101 14.72 -15.04 -7.91
N TYR A 102 13.44 -15.23 -7.62
CA TYR A 102 12.34 -14.90 -8.55
C TYR A 102 12.31 -13.41 -8.90
N PHE A 103 12.77 -12.53 -8.01
CA PHE A 103 12.76 -11.08 -8.21
C PHE A 103 14.06 -10.50 -8.79
N TYR A 104 14.99 -11.34 -9.25
CA TYR A 104 16.25 -10.85 -9.82
C TYR A 104 16.05 -10.14 -11.17
N ALA A 105 15.07 -10.58 -11.98
CA ALA A 105 14.71 -9.91 -13.23
C ALA A 105 13.87 -8.63 -13.03
N LEU A 106 13.46 -8.33 -11.79
CA LEU A 106 12.64 -7.16 -11.48
C LEU A 106 13.43 -5.87 -11.75
N GLN A 107 12.90 -5.05 -12.65
CA GLN A 107 13.52 -3.79 -13.09
C GLN A 107 12.78 -2.57 -12.55
N HIS A 108 11.47 -2.70 -12.31
CA HIS A 108 10.63 -1.58 -11.93
C HIS A 108 9.59 -1.97 -10.89
N VAL A 109 9.52 -1.20 -9.81
CA VAL A 109 8.46 -1.29 -8.81
C VAL A 109 7.84 0.09 -8.70
N VAL A 110 6.53 0.14 -8.87
CA VAL A 110 5.75 1.36 -8.75
C VAL A 110 4.83 1.22 -7.56
N VAL A 111 4.92 2.14 -6.61
CA VAL A 111 4.04 2.21 -5.45
C VAL A 111 3.25 3.51 -5.55
N GLY A 112 2.00 3.40 -6.00
CA GLY A 112 1.07 4.52 -6.04
C GLY A 112 0.21 4.52 -4.79
N MET A 113 0.09 5.67 -4.13
CA MET A 113 -0.85 5.87 -3.02
C MET A 113 -1.93 6.85 -3.49
N GLU A 114 -3.19 6.44 -3.42
CA GLU A 114 -4.33 7.28 -3.74
C GLU A 114 -5.14 7.55 -2.46
N VAL A 115 -5.18 8.81 -2.06
CA VAL A 115 -6.00 9.28 -0.93
C VAL A 115 -7.27 9.87 -1.52
N ARG A 116 -8.40 9.20 -1.27
CA ARG A 116 -9.73 9.64 -1.65
C ARG A 116 -10.42 10.27 -0.46
N TYR A 117 -10.96 11.46 -0.64
CA TYR A 117 -11.73 12.16 0.39
C TYR A 117 -13.12 12.53 -0.13
N ASN A 118 -14.08 12.67 0.78
CA ASN A 118 -15.40 13.18 0.46
C ASN A 118 -15.34 14.71 0.27
N GLN A 119 -15.95 15.24 -0.81
CA GLN A 119 -16.00 16.67 -1.13
C GLN A 119 -16.57 17.55 -0.01
N GLU A 120 -17.34 16.97 0.92
CA GLU A 120 -17.93 17.69 2.05
C GLU A 120 -16.91 18.02 3.16
N TRP A 121 -15.64 17.61 3.04
CA TRP A 121 -14.58 18.03 3.94
C TRP A 121 -14.15 19.49 3.67
N HIS A 122 -14.33 20.36 4.67
CA HIS A 122 -13.93 21.77 4.62
C HIS A 122 -12.45 22.03 5.00
N SER A 123 -11.69 20.98 5.33
CA SER A 123 -10.24 21.03 5.48
C SER A 123 -9.59 21.29 4.12
N SER A 124 -8.47 22.02 4.05
CA SER A 124 -7.74 22.13 2.78
C SER A 124 -7.31 20.73 2.33
N GLU A 125 -7.70 20.32 1.12
CA GLU A 125 -7.34 19.04 0.50
C GLU A 125 -5.82 18.79 0.60
N GLU A 126 -5.04 19.86 0.49
CA GLU A 126 -3.58 19.86 0.65
C GLU A 126 -3.12 19.41 2.04
N GLY A 127 -3.77 19.84 3.12
CA GLY A 127 -3.33 19.52 4.49
C GLY A 127 -3.50 18.04 4.85
N VAL A 128 -4.62 17.44 4.44
CA VAL A 128 -4.89 16.01 4.65
C VAL A 128 -3.98 15.16 3.76
N HIS A 129 -3.81 15.57 2.50
CA HIS A 129 -2.91 14.90 1.57
C HIS A 129 -1.47 14.88 2.09
N ASP A 130 -0.96 16.04 2.53
CA ASP A 130 0.40 16.17 3.06
C ASP A 130 0.59 15.33 4.32
N ALA A 131 -0.40 15.29 5.21
CA ALA A 131 -0.32 14.52 6.45
C ALA A 131 -0.37 13.00 6.21
N VAL A 132 -1.26 12.53 5.32
CA VAL A 132 -1.29 11.12 4.91
C VAL A 132 -0.01 10.73 4.16
N GLN A 133 0.52 11.61 3.32
CA GLN A 133 1.79 11.39 2.64
C GLN A 133 2.95 11.29 3.65
N ALA A 134 3.01 12.19 4.65
CA ALA A 134 4.02 12.16 5.70
C ALA A 134 3.98 10.88 6.53
N LEU A 135 2.79 10.28 6.67
CA LEU A 135 2.58 9.02 7.38
C LEU A 135 2.95 7.79 6.53
N LEU A 136 2.45 7.70 5.30
CA LEU A 136 2.60 6.49 4.46
C LEU A 136 3.93 6.36 3.75
N VAL A 137 4.53 7.47 3.32
CA VAL A 137 5.79 7.42 2.55
C VAL A 137 6.91 6.73 3.35
N PRO A 138 7.14 7.03 4.64
CA PRO A 138 8.12 6.31 5.44
C PRO A 138 7.83 4.79 5.53
N VAL A 139 6.57 4.41 5.77
CA VAL A 139 6.14 3.00 5.87
C VAL A 139 6.41 2.26 4.56
N CYS A 140 6.05 2.87 3.43
CA CYS A 140 6.33 2.31 2.11
C CYS A 140 7.84 2.20 1.86
N ARG A 141 8.62 3.24 2.17
CA ARG A 141 10.09 3.19 2.03
C ARG A 141 10.70 2.05 2.82
N GLN A 142 10.25 1.83 4.06
CA GLN A 142 10.73 0.75 4.91
C GLN A 142 10.28 -0.63 4.39
N SER A 143 9.00 -0.78 4.04
CA SER A 143 8.46 -2.03 3.50
C SER A 143 9.15 -2.46 2.21
N PHE A 144 9.51 -1.48 1.37
CA PHE A 144 10.14 -1.72 0.08
C PHE A 144 11.68 -1.59 0.09
N ALA A 145 12.32 -1.47 1.26
CA ALA A 145 13.74 -1.17 1.40
C ALA A 145 14.68 -2.06 0.54
N PRO A 146 14.53 -3.40 0.49
CA PRO A 146 15.40 -4.25 -0.34
C PRO A 146 15.37 -3.93 -1.85
N TRP A 147 14.24 -3.44 -2.35
CA TRP A 147 14.11 -3.01 -3.74
C TRP A 147 14.45 -1.52 -3.91
N LEU A 148 14.23 -0.71 -2.88
CA LEU A 148 14.63 0.69 -2.84
C LEU A 148 16.16 0.83 -2.94
N ASP A 149 16.90 -0.01 -2.20
CA ASP A 149 18.36 -0.07 -2.21
C ASP A 149 18.93 -0.48 -3.58
N ARG A 150 18.15 -1.23 -4.36
CA ARG A 150 18.45 -1.57 -5.77
C ARG A 150 18.16 -0.42 -6.74
N GLY A 151 17.51 0.65 -6.30
CA GLY A 151 17.13 1.80 -7.12
C GLY A 151 15.98 1.53 -8.09
N ILE A 152 15.17 0.50 -7.85
CA ILE A 152 14.08 0.09 -8.78
C ILE A 152 12.69 0.54 -8.32
N VAL A 153 12.56 1.16 -7.15
CA VAL A 153 11.27 1.56 -6.55
C VAL A 153 10.98 3.04 -6.81
N ASN A 154 9.81 3.33 -7.35
CA ASN A 154 9.25 4.68 -7.45
C ASN A 154 7.98 4.77 -6.61
N ILE A 155 7.95 5.70 -5.66
CA ILE A 155 6.82 5.93 -4.75
C ILE A 155 6.22 7.29 -5.07
N PHE A 156 4.89 7.36 -5.22
CA PHE A 156 4.17 8.63 -5.37
C PHE A 156 2.84 8.59 -4.63
N CYS A 157 2.40 9.77 -4.19
CA CYS A 157 1.11 9.98 -3.56
C CYS A 157 0.29 10.91 -4.44
N THR A 158 -1.01 10.62 -4.57
CA THR A 158 -1.98 11.49 -5.23
C THR A 158 -3.21 11.64 -4.36
N ALA A 159 -3.81 12.82 -4.35
CA ALA A 159 -5.09 13.10 -3.73
C ALA A 159 -6.18 13.22 -4.80
N SER A 160 -7.35 12.64 -4.55
CA SER A 160 -8.51 12.79 -5.42
C SER A 160 -9.81 12.97 -4.62
N THR A 161 -10.72 13.80 -5.13
CA THR A 161 -12.08 13.90 -4.59
C THR A 161 -12.90 12.71 -5.06
N THR A 162 -13.63 12.09 -4.14
CA THR A 162 -14.68 11.12 -4.51
C THR A 162 -15.84 11.93 -5.08
N GLY A 163 -15.84 12.15 -6.40
CA GLY A 163 -16.90 12.89 -7.06
C GLY A 163 -18.24 12.21 -6.79
N GLY A 164 -19.17 12.95 -6.19
CA GLY A 164 -20.55 12.50 -6.06
C GLY A 164 -21.08 12.15 -7.45
N ILE A 165 -21.25 10.86 -7.73
CA ILE A 165 -22.13 10.43 -8.81
C ILE A 165 -23.52 10.83 -8.31
N ASN A 166 -23.97 12.01 -8.73
CA ASN A 166 -25.37 12.40 -8.64
C ASN A 166 -26.16 11.34 -9.41
N LEU A 167 -26.74 10.38 -8.69
CA LEU A 167 -27.86 9.58 -9.16
C LEU A 167 -29.15 10.35 -8.88
#